data_AF-A0A2V6M667-F1
#
_entry.id   AF-A0A2V6M667-F1
#
_cell.length_a   1.000
_cell.length_b   1.000
_cell.length_c   1.000
_cell.angle_alpha   90.00
_cell.angle_beta   90.00
_cell.angle_gamma   90.00
#
_symmetry.space_group_name_H-M   'P 1'
#
loop_
_entity.id
_entity.type
_entity.pdbx_description
1 polymer ?
#
loop_
_entity_poly.entity_id
_entity_poly.type
_entity_poly.pdbx_seq_one_letter_code
_entity_poly.pdbx_strand_id
1 'polypeptide(L)'
;MSPILFSKFLASGGLLFAFEHSTVAGKIVLLTLAIGSIFSWSVMITKMRVIQFARKQTARFLEAFRQDRQPLRLFERNARFVGAPIFNVYRAGCQELAFHLLGSAEVDETFRARLGIADKITPAQMNAVRAAMERAVGETALELESQMILLATAVSGAPFLGLLGTVWGVMDTFTDVAVAGSPNLATMAPG
;
A
#
# COMPACT_ATOMS: atom_id res chain seq x y z
N MET A 1 -41.29 0.21 4.19
CA MET A 1 -40.65 -0.85 3.36
C MET A 1 -39.22 -1.05 3.87
N SER A 2 -39.11 -1.60 5.08
CA SER A 2 -38.95 -3.05 5.39
C SER A 2 -37.49 -3.51 5.35
N PRO A 3 -36.71 -3.25 6.42
CA PRO A 3 -35.38 -3.84 6.68
C PRO A 3 -35.40 -5.37 6.93
N ILE A 4 -36.44 -6.06 6.47
CA ILE A 4 -36.76 -7.47 6.76
C ILE A 4 -36.11 -8.42 5.74
N LEU A 5 -35.65 -7.90 4.60
CA LEU A 5 -34.98 -8.71 3.58
C LEU A 5 -33.53 -9.05 3.94
N PHE A 6 -32.84 -8.20 4.70
CA PHE A 6 -31.46 -8.44 5.11
C PHE A 6 -31.36 -9.45 6.27
N SER A 7 -32.34 -9.46 7.19
CA SER A 7 -32.35 -10.39 8.33
C SER A 7 -32.72 -11.82 7.93
N LYS A 8 -33.60 -12.02 6.93
CA LYS A 8 -33.98 -13.36 6.45
C LYS A 8 -32.88 -14.08 5.67
N PHE A 9 -31.91 -13.34 5.11
CA PHE A 9 -30.75 -13.95 4.46
C PHE A 9 -29.73 -14.52 5.47
N LEU A 10 -29.68 -13.95 6.68
CA LEU A 10 -28.86 -14.47 7.78
C LEU A 10 -29.56 -15.54 8.65
N ALA A 11 -30.88 -15.69 8.54
CA ALA A 11 -31.69 -16.37 9.56
C ALA A 11 -32.28 -17.74 9.18
N SER A 12 -31.72 -18.50 8.22
CA SER A 12 -32.16 -19.90 8.05
C SER A 12 -31.01 -20.86 7.77
N GLY A 13 -30.29 -21.19 8.84
CA GLY A 13 -29.95 -22.58 9.15
C GLY A 13 -28.62 -23.14 8.66
N GLY A 14 -27.91 -22.52 7.70
CA GLY A 14 -26.65 -23.07 7.18
C GLY A 14 -25.41 -22.59 7.94
N LEU A 15 -25.16 -21.28 7.92
CA LEU A 15 -23.94 -20.67 8.49
C LEU A 15 -23.90 -20.73 10.02
N LEU A 16 -25.01 -20.48 10.69
CA LEU A 16 -25.11 -20.55 12.16
C LEU A 16 -24.98 -21.99 12.66
N PHE A 17 -25.62 -22.94 11.97
CA PHE A 17 -25.50 -24.38 12.27
C PHE A 17 -24.08 -24.91 12.01
N ALA A 18 -23.49 -24.54 10.87
CA ALA A 18 -22.10 -24.87 10.56
C ALA A 18 -21.14 -24.24 11.57
N PHE A 19 -21.40 -23.02 12.04
CA PHE A 19 -20.59 -22.42 13.09
C PHE A 19 -20.80 -23.11 14.44
N GLU A 20 -22.03 -23.43 14.85
CA GLU A 20 -22.30 -24.14 16.11
C GLU A 20 -21.64 -25.52 16.13
N HIS A 21 -21.75 -26.29 15.04
CA HIS A 21 -21.14 -27.61 14.88
C HIS A 21 -19.68 -27.62 14.40
N SER A 22 -19.09 -26.45 14.12
CA SER A 22 -17.67 -26.37 13.73
C SER A 22 -16.76 -26.62 14.94
N THR A 23 -15.67 -27.34 14.66
CA THR A 23 -14.58 -27.60 15.59
C THR A 23 -13.98 -26.30 16.13
N VAL A 24 -13.43 -26.34 17.35
CA VAL A 24 -12.79 -25.15 17.97
C VAL A 24 -11.67 -24.61 17.09
N ALA A 25 -10.91 -25.50 16.44
CA ALA A 25 -9.87 -25.13 15.49
C ALA A 25 -10.42 -24.38 14.27
N GLY A 26 -11.53 -24.85 13.68
CA GLY A 26 -12.20 -24.18 12.56
C GLY A 26 -12.68 -22.76 12.92
N LYS A 27 -13.27 -22.60 14.11
CA LYS A 27 -13.69 -21.29 14.65
C LYS A 27 -12.52 -20.31 14.78
N ILE A 28 -11.37 -20.77 15.28
CA ILE A 28 -10.15 -19.95 15.40
C ILE A 28 -9.62 -19.50 14.04
N VAL A 29 -9.57 -20.42 13.06
CA VAL A 29 -9.15 -20.11 11.68
C VAL A 29 -10.07 -19.06 11.05
N LEU A 30 -11.38 -19.25 11.13
CA LEU A 30 -12.37 -18.31 10.60
C LEU A 30 -12.26 -16.92 11.25
N LEU A 31 -12.09 -16.87 12.58
CA LEU A 31 -11.94 -15.60 13.29
C LEU A 31 -10.64 -14.88 12.90
N THR A 32 -9.54 -15.61 12.75
CA THR A 32 -8.25 -15.05 12.30
C THR A 32 -8.36 -14.47 10.89
N LEU A 33 -9.01 -15.20 9.97
CA LEU A 33 -9.27 -14.73 8.61
C LEU A 33 -10.19 -13.51 8.59
N ALA A 34 -11.21 -13.47 9.44
CA ALA A 34 -12.10 -12.32 9.56
C ALA A 34 -11.37 -11.06 10.03
N ILE A 35 -10.51 -11.17 11.06
CA ILE A 35 -9.68 -10.06 11.54
C ILE A 35 -8.71 -9.60 10.44
N GLY A 36 -8.03 -10.54 9.76
CA GLY A 36 -7.13 -10.24 8.65
C GLY A 36 -7.84 -9.52 7.50
N SER A 37 -9.08 -9.89 7.20
CA SER A 37 -9.91 -9.23 6.18
C SER A 37 -10.23 -7.78 6.54
N ILE A 38 -10.63 -7.50 7.79
CA ILE A 38 -10.89 -6.13 8.26
C ILE A 38 -9.62 -5.27 8.16
N PHE A 39 -8.48 -5.82 8.57
CA PHE A 39 -7.20 -5.12 8.47
C PHE A 39 -6.80 -4.83 7.01
N SER A 40 -6.97 -5.81 6.12
CA SER A 40 -6.74 -5.69 4.68
C SER A 40 -7.57 -4.56 4.05
N TRP A 41 -8.87 -4.51 4.35
CA TRP A 41 -9.76 -3.44 3.89
C TRP A 41 -9.34 -2.06 4.41
N SER A 42 -8.95 -1.96 5.68
CA SER A 42 -8.48 -0.71 6.27
C SER A 42 -7.23 -0.17 5.57
N VAL A 43 -6.24 -1.04 5.32
CA VAL A 43 -5.01 -0.70 4.60
C VAL A 43 -5.33 -0.31 3.15
N MET A 44 -6.19 -1.07 2.47
CA MET A 44 -6.58 -0.81 1.09
C MET A 44 -7.22 0.57 0.91
N ILE A 45 -8.19 0.93 1.76
CA ILE A 45 -8.86 2.24 1.72
C ILE A 45 -7.87 3.36 2.00
N THR A 46 -7.00 3.19 3.00
CA THR A 46 -5.99 4.17 3.37
C THR A 46 -5.02 4.42 2.21
N LYS A 47 -4.48 3.35 1.61
CA LYS A 47 -3.56 3.45 0.47
C LYS A 47 -4.22 4.04 -0.77
N MET A 48 -5.47 3.70 -1.04
CA MET A 48 -6.23 4.28 -2.14
C MET A 48 -6.33 5.80 -1.99
N ARG A 49 -6.64 6.30 -0.79
CA ARG A 49 -6.70 7.75 -0.52
C ARG A 49 -5.34 8.43 -0.67
N VAL A 50 -4.27 7.82 -0.17
CA VAL A 50 -2.89 8.35 -0.30
C VAL A 50 -2.49 8.47 -1.76
N ILE A 51 -2.71 7.44 -2.57
CA ILE A 51 -2.37 7.44 -4.00
C ILE A 51 -3.19 8.49 -4.75
N GLN A 52 -4.50 8.59 -4.48
CA GLN A 52 -5.34 9.61 -5.10
C GLN A 52 -4.89 11.03 -4.75
N PHE A 53 -4.57 11.28 -3.48
CA PHE A 53 -4.02 12.56 -3.04
C PHE A 53 -2.69 12.87 -3.73
N ALA A 54 -1.77 11.90 -3.76
CA ALA A 54 -0.47 12.03 -4.41
C ALA A 54 -0.57 12.34 -5.90
N ARG A 55 -1.51 11.68 -6.61
CA ARG A 55 -1.80 11.95 -8.03
C ARG A 55 -2.32 13.38 -8.23
N LYS A 56 -3.23 13.84 -7.38
CA LYS A 56 -3.77 15.21 -7.45
C LYS A 56 -2.68 16.26 -7.21
N GLN A 57 -1.83 16.09 -6.20
CA GLN A 57 -0.74 17.04 -5.94
C GLN A 57 0.33 16.99 -7.03
N THR A 58 0.63 15.81 -7.58
CA THR A 58 1.52 15.64 -8.73
C THR A 58 1.01 16.41 -9.94
N ALA A 59 -0.29 16.33 -10.25
CA ALA A 59 -0.88 17.10 -11.35
C ALA A 59 -0.72 18.61 -11.14
N ARG A 60 -0.98 19.12 -9.93
CA ARG A 60 -0.80 20.55 -9.58
C ARG A 60 0.64 21.00 -9.73
N PHE A 61 1.59 20.18 -9.28
CA PHE A 61 3.02 20.46 -9.47
C PHE A 61 3.38 20.50 -10.96
N LEU A 62 2.97 19.50 -11.74
CA LEU A 62 3.30 19.42 -13.16
C LEU A 62 2.69 20.59 -13.95
N GLU A 63 1.49 21.05 -13.58
CA GLU A 63 0.88 22.24 -14.17
C GLU A 63 1.73 23.49 -13.89
N ALA A 64 2.11 23.72 -12.63
CA ALA A 64 2.99 24.83 -12.26
C ALA A 64 4.38 24.74 -12.92
N PHE A 65 4.94 23.53 -13.00
CA PHE A 65 6.24 23.27 -13.62
C PHE A 65 6.22 23.56 -15.12
N ARG A 66 5.13 23.21 -15.82
CA ARG A 66 4.98 23.43 -17.27
C ARG A 66 4.72 24.89 -17.64
N GLN A 67 4.21 25.71 -16.72
CA GLN A 67 3.99 27.14 -16.98
C GLN A 67 5.30 27.91 -17.12
N ASP A 68 6.39 27.42 -16.52
CA ASP A 68 7.69 28.06 -16.54
C ASP A 68 8.66 27.34 -17.51
N ARG A 69 9.32 28.12 -18.38
CA ARG A 69 10.35 27.56 -19.29
C ARG A 69 11.67 27.22 -18.58
N GLN A 70 11.87 27.72 -17.37
CA GLN A 70 13.09 27.51 -16.58
C GLN A 70 12.86 26.46 -15.50
N PRO A 71 13.60 25.33 -15.52
CA PRO A 71 13.37 24.24 -14.59
C PRO A 71 13.66 24.62 -13.14
N LEU A 72 14.57 25.56 -12.86
CA LEU A 72 14.92 25.98 -11.50
C LEU A 72 13.96 27.00 -10.88
N ARG A 73 12.97 27.50 -11.62
CA ARG A 73 12.13 28.62 -11.16
C ARG A 73 11.24 28.29 -9.96
N LEU A 74 10.73 27.07 -9.86
CA LEU A 74 9.97 26.62 -8.69
C LEU A 74 10.88 26.40 -7.47
N PHE A 75 12.11 25.96 -7.70
CA PHE A 75 13.14 25.82 -6.67
C PHE A 75 13.59 27.17 -6.11
N GLU A 76 13.89 28.15 -6.98
CA GLU A 76 14.19 29.55 -6.61
C GLU A 76 13.10 30.19 -5.74
N ARG A 77 11.83 29.90 -6.06
CA ARG A 77 10.68 30.44 -5.33
C ARG A 77 10.41 29.74 -4.00
N ASN A 78 11.23 28.75 -3.62
CA ASN A 78 10.99 27.89 -2.46
C ASN A 78 9.55 27.30 -2.46
N ALA A 79 9.02 26.98 -3.64
CA ALA A 79 7.66 26.47 -3.78
C ALA A 79 7.56 25.10 -3.09
N ARG A 80 6.47 24.85 -2.36
CA ARG A 80 6.26 23.60 -1.62
C ARG A 80 5.03 22.88 -2.16
N PHE A 81 5.23 21.66 -2.67
CA PHE A 81 4.14 20.76 -3.06
C PHE A 81 4.14 19.53 -2.16
N VAL A 82 3.52 19.68 -0.98
CA VAL A 82 3.46 18.60 0.02
C VAL A 82 2.62 17.44 -0.52
N GLY A 83 3.16 16.23 -0.43
CA GLY A 83 2.51 15.01 -0.90
C GLY A 83 2.50 14.82 -2.42
N ALA A 84 3.37 15.52 -3.16
CA ALA A 84 3.65 15.21 -4.56
C ALA A 84 4.94 14.37 -4.68
N PRO A 85 4.87 13.06 -4.92
CA PRO A 85 6.02 12.19 -5.16
C PRO A 85 7.06 12.78 -6.13
N ILE A 86 6.61 13.23 -7.29
CA ILE A 86 7.48 13.78 -8.33
C ILE A 86 8.18 15.07 -7.90
N PHE A 87 7.59 15.83 -6.96
CA PHE A 87 8.19 17.07 -6.46
C PHE A 87 9.43 16.78 -5.62
N ASN A 88 9.45 15.66 -4.87
CA ASN A 88 10.63 15.23 -4.13
C ASN A 88 11.80 14.92 -5.07
N VAL A 89 11.52 14.23 -6.19
CA VAL A 89 12.50 13.95 -7.24
C VAL A 89 13.02 15.23 -7.89
N TYR A 90 12.11 16.15 -8.24
CA TYR A 90 12.45 17.47 -8.78
C TYR A 90 13.35 18.26 -7.81
N ARG A 91 12.99 18.28 -6.52
CA ARG A 91 13.76 18.98 -5.49
C ARG A 91 15.17 18.40 -5.34
N ALA A 92 15.31 17.07 -5.29
CA ALA A 92 16.61 16.41 -5.22
C ALA A 92 17.49 16.77 -6.43
N GLY A 93 16.92 16.73 -7.64
CA GLY A 93 17.63 17.15 -8.86
C GLY A 93 18.04 18.62 -8.82
N CYS A 94 17.17 19.52 -8.36
CA CYS A 94 17.49 20.95 -8.27
C CYS A 94 18.54 21.26 -7.20
N GLN A 95 18.52 20.55 -6.07
CA GLN A 95 19.52 20.70 -5.02
C GLN A 95 20.91 20.30 -5.52
N GLU A 96 21.03 19.15 -6.18
CA GLU A 96 22.28 18.68 -6.75
C GLU A 96 22.77 19.60 -7.88
N LEU A 97 21.85 20.05 -8.73
CA LEU A 97 22.15 20.98 -9.82
C LEU A 97 22.64 22.32 -9.28
N ALA A 98 21.96 22.88 -8.28
CA ALA A 98 22.35 24.12 -7.61
C ALA A 98 23.72 23.97 -6.93
N PHE A 99 23.97 22.84 -6.27
CA PHE A 99 25.26 22.56 -5.66
C PHE A 99 26.40 22.56 -6.68
N HIS A 100 26.23 21.91 -7.83
CA HIS A 100 27.27 21.88 -8.87
C HIS A 100 27.45 23.21 -9.63
N LEU A 101 26.38 23.99 -9.78
CA LEU A 101 26.44 25.30 -10.47
C LEU A 101 26.98 26.41 -9.57
N LEU A 102 26.62 26.38 -8.29
CA LEU A 102 26.78 27.51 -7.38
C LEU A 102 27.75 27.19 -6.23
N GLY A 103 28.02 25.92 -5.94
CA GLY A 103 28.75 25.48 -4.76
C GLY A 103 27.90 25.39 -3.49
N SER A 104 26.61 25.74 -3.56
CA SER A 104 25.66 25.67 -2.46
C SER A 104 24.25 25.37 -2.97
N ALA A 105 23.51 24.50 -2.28
CA ALA A 105 22.11 24.21 -2.59
C ALA A 105 21.11 25.16 -1.90
N GLU A 106 21.60 26.06 -1.03
CA GLU A 106 20.78 27.03 -0.31
C GLU A 106 20.29 28.13 -1.25
N VAL A 107 19.00 28.45 -1.13
CA VAL A 107 18.34 29.50 -1.90
C VAL A 107 18.30 30.77 -1.04
N ASP A 108 19.19 31.71 -1.34
CA ASP A 108 19.29 33.03 -0.72
C ASP A 108 18.92 34.16 -1.71
N GLU A 109 19.02 35.42 -1.28
CA GLU A 109 18.73 36.59 -2.13
C GLU A 109 19.68 36.71 -3.34
N THR A 110 20.89 36.15 -3.24
CA THR A 110 21.92 36.20 -4.29
C THR A 110 21.81 35.03 -5.28
N PHE A 111 21.01 34.01 -4.97
CA PHE A 111 20.89 32.77 -5.73
C PHE A 111 20.62 33.03 -7.21
N ARG A 112 19.67 33.91 -7.53
CA ARG A 112 19.29 34.26 -8.90
C ARG A 112 20.43 34.96 -9.65
N ALA A 113 21.14 35.86 -8.97
CA ALA A 113 22.27 36.58 -9.55
C ALA A 113 23.44 35.62 -9.85
N ARG A 114 23.75 34.73 -8.91
CA ARG A 114 24.78 33.69 -9.08
C ARG A 114 24.40 32.72 -10.21
N LEU A 115 23.13 32.32 -10.32
CA LEU A 115 22.66 31.44 -11.39
C LEU A 115 22.77 32.09 -12.78
N GLY A 116 22.60 33.42 -12.87
CA GLY A 116 22.75 34.16 -14.12
C GLY A 116 24.19 34.24 -14.65
N ILE A 117 25.18 34.04 -13.76
CA ILE A 117 26.62 34.10 -14.08
C ILE A 117 27.23 32.68 -14.10
N ALA A 118 26.53 31.68 -13.57
CA ALA A 118 27.01 30.31 -13.48
C ALA A 118 27.29 29.71 -14.87
N ASP A 119 28.42 29.01 -14.97
CA ASP A 119 28.79 28.27 -16.16
C ASP A 119 27.90 27.05 -16.39
N LYS A 120 27.95 26.51 -17.61
CA LYS A 120 27.22 25.28 -17.95
C LYS A 120 27.80 24.09 -17.17
N ILE A 121 26.92 23.25 -16.63
CA ILE A 121 27.34 21.98 -16.03
C ILE A 121 28.01 21.05 -17.05
N THR A 122 29.03 20.36 -16.58
CA THR A 122 29.71 19.31 -17.34
C THR A 122 28.86 18.04 -17.43
N PRO A 123 29.10 17.15 -18.41
CA PRO A 123 28.41 15.87 -18.50
C PRO A 123 28.58 15.00 -17.23
N ALA A 124 29.75 15.05 -16.58
CA ALA A 124 30.01 14.32 -15.35
C ALA A 124 29.13 14.84 -14.17
N GLN A 125 28.99 16.15 -14.04
CA GLN A 125 28.11 16.76 -13.03
C GLN A 125 26.63 16.46 -13.34
N MET A 126 26.23 16.44 -14.61
CA MET A 126 24.88 16.03 -15.00
C MET A 126 24.58 14.57 -14.57
N ASN A 127 25.57 13.67 -14.63
CA ASN A 127 25.39 12.30 -14.16
C ASN A 127 25.14 12.24 -12.64
N ALA A 128 25.80 13.08 -11.85
CA ALA A 128 25.53 13.19 -10.41
C ALA A 128 24.09 13.67 -10.14
N VAL A 129 23.62 14.67 -10.88
CA VAL A 129 22.22 15.14 -10.81
C VAL A 129 21.23 14.02 -11.14
N ARG A 130 21.49 13.26 -12.20
CA ARG A 130 20.66 12.10 -12.58
C ARG A 130 20.65 11.03 -11.48
N ALA A 131 21.82 10.70 -10.93
CA ALA A 131 21.92 9.74 -9.83
C ALA A 131 21.17 10.21 -8.58
N ALA A 132 21.19 11.51 -8.26
CA ALA A 132 20.39 12.07 -7.17
C ALA A 132 18.88 11.94 -7.43
N MET A 133 18.43 12.21 -8.65
CA MET A 133 17.04 12.00 -9.04
C MET A 133 16.63 10.53 -8.98
N GLU A 134 17.46 9.61 -9.47
CA GLU A 134 17.20 8.17 -9.43
C GLU A 134 17.08 7.65 -8.00
N ARG A 135 17.97 8.10 -7.10
CA ARG A 135 17.85 7.81 -5.65
C ARG A 135 16.52 8.30 -5.10
N ALA A 136 16.14 9.54 -5.40
CA ALA A 136 14.88 10.11 -4.94
C ALA A 136 13.66 9.38 -5.52
N VAL A 137 13.73 8.87 -6.75
CA VAL A 137 12.69 8.00 -7.33
C VAL A 137 12.56 6.72 -6.51
N GLY A 138 13.67 6.06 -6.18
CA GLY A 138 13.67 4.86 -5.35
C GLY A 138 13.08 5.09 -3.96
N GLU A 139 13.52 6.14 -3.27
CA GLU A 139 13.00 6.52 -1.95
C GLU A 139 11.49 6.79 -2.00
N THR A 140 11.05 7.56 -2.99
CA THR A 140 9.63 7.90 -3.15
C THR A 140 8.79 6.67 -3.51
N ALA A 141 9.33 5.73 -4.29
CA ALA A 141 8.66 4.47 -4.61
C ALA A 141 8.47 3.62 -3.34
N LEU A 142 9.52 3.47 -2.52
CA LEU A 142 9.45 2.76 -1.24
C LEU A 142 8.42 3.38 -0.28
N GLU A 143 8.33 4.70 -0.21
CA GLU A 143 7.31 5.39 0.58
C GLU A 143 5.88 5.04 0.13
N LEU A 144 5.64 5.00 -1.19
CA LEU A 144 4.35 4.63 -1.76
C LEU A 144 4.01 3.15 -1.53
N GLU A 145 5.00 2.27 -1.63
CA GLU A 145 4.88 0.81 -1.43
C GLU A 145 4.77 0.38 0.04
N SER A 146 5.03 1.28 0.99
CA SER A 146 4.88 0.99 2.42
C SER A 146 3.54 0.32 2.72
N GLN A 147 3.47 -0.61 3.68
CA GLN A 147 2.26 -1.37 4.05
C GLN A 147 1.69 -2.32 2.97
N MET A 148 2.12 -2.27 1.70
CA MET A 148 1.66 -3.24 0.70
C MET A 148 2.13 -4.67 1.02
N ILE A 149 3.26 -4.81 1.72
CA ILE A 149 3.78 -6.12 2.14
C ILE A 149 2.83 -6.85 3.11
N LEU A 150 2.10 -6.11 3.95
CA LEU A 150 1.08 -6.67 4.85
C LEU A 150 -0.12 -7.18 4.04
N LEU A 151 -0.49 -6.47 2.98
CA LEU A 151 -1.56 -6.90 2.08
C LEU A 151 -1.13 -8.15 1.30
N ALA A 152 0.10 -8.16 0.79
CA ALA A 152 0.67 -9.29 0.04
C ALA A 152 0.74 -10.56 0.89
N THR A 153 1.18 -10.44 2.14
CA THR A 153 1.23 -11.57 3.10
C THR A 153 -0.15 -12.04 3.50
N ALA A 154 -1.14 -11.14 3.67
CA ALA A 154 -2.51 -11.55 3.93
C ALA A 154 -3.11 -12.33 2.73
N VAL A 155 -2.86 -11.87 1.50
CA VAL A 155 -3.33 -12.52 0.27
C VAL A 155 -2.69 -13.90 0.09
N SER A 156 -1.39 -14.04 0.32
CA SER A 156 -0.70 -15.32 0.17
C SER A 156 -0.92 -16.28 1.34
N GLY A 157 -1.09 -15.76 2.57
CA GLY A 157 -1.26 -16.57 3.78
C GLY A 157 -2.69 -17.08 4.00
N ALA A 158 -3.71 -16.32 3.59
CA ALA A 158 -5.11 -16.68 3.82
C ALA A 158 -5.53 -18.05 3.24
N PRO A 159 -5.12 -18.45 2.02
CA PRO A 159 -5.46 -19.78 1.48
C PRO A 159 -4.91 -20.94 2.33
N PHE A 160 -3.70 -20.80 2.87
CA PHE A 160 -3.10 -21.82 3.72
C PHE A 160 -3.81 -21.96 5.06
N LEU A 161 -4.22 -20.83 5.66
CA LEU A 161 -5.06 -20.84 6.86
C LEU A 161 -6.40 -21.54 6.58
N GLY A 162 -7.04 -21.24 5.45
CA GLY A 162 -8.28 -21.92 5.04
C GLY A 162 -8.09 -23.43 4.87
N LEU A 163 -7.04 -23.85 4.17
CA LEU A 163 -6.72 -25.26 3.97
C LEU A 163 -6.42 -25.97 5.30
N LEU A 164 -5.67 -25.34 6.21
CA LEU A 164 -5.42 -25.86 7.56
C LEU A 164 -6.74 -26.13 8.30
N GLY A 165 -7.69 -25.19 8.23
CA GLY A 165 -9.02 -25.37 8.82
C GLY A 165 -9.77 -26.59 8.26
N THR A 166 -9.71 -26.80 6.94
CA THR A 166 -10.33 -27.97 6.30
C THR A 166 -9.68 -29.29 6.68
N VAL A 167 -8.34 -29.34 6.74
CA VAL A 167 -7.60 -30.56 7.14
C VAL A 167 -7.92 -30.92 8.58
N TRP A 168 -7.96 -29.92 9.47
CA TRP A 168 -8.29 -30.16 10.88
C TRP A 168 -9.73 -30.62 11.04
N GLY A 169 -10.69 -30.01 10.35
CA GLY A 169 -12.09 -30.46 10.38
C GLY A 169 -12.25 -31.91 9.94
N VAL A 170 -11.58 -32.32 8.85
CA VAL A 170 -11.58 -33.71 8.37
C VAL A 170 -10.88 -34.65 9.36
N MET A 171 -9.79 -34.23 10.01
CA MET A 171 -9.11 -35.04 11.02
C MET A 171 -10.01 -35.31 12.24
N ASP A 172 -10.76 -34.31 12.68
CA ASP A 172 -11.69 -34.43 13.81
C ASP A 172 -12.81 -35.42 13.50
N THR A 173 -13.43 -35.30 12.31
CA THR A 173 -14.50 -36.22 11.89
C THR A 173 -14.03 -37.67 11.75
N PHE A 174 -12.82 -37.92 11.24
CA PHE A 174 -12.25 -39.27 11.21
C PHE A 174 -11.92 -39.82 12.59
N THR A 175 -11.51 -38.96 13.53
CA THR A 175 -11.23 -39.36 14.91
C THR A 175 -12.53 -39.79 15.61
N ASP A 176 -13.62 -39.03 15.43
CA ASP A 176 -14.93 -39.37 16.00
C ASP A 176 -15.46 -40.70 15.47
N VAL A 177 -15.30 -40.98 14.17
CA VAL A 177 -15.70 -42.26 13.56
C VAL A 177 -14.87 -43.42 14.10
N ALA A 178 -13.56 -43.22 14.30
CA ALA A 178 -12.69 -44.24 14.88
C ALA A 178 -13.09 -44.59 16.32
N VAL A 179 -13.49 -43.60 17.13
CA VAL A 179 -13.98 -43.81 18.50
C VAL A 179 -15.37 -44.47 18.52
N ALA A 180 -16.26 -44.09 17.60
CA ALA A 180 -17.62 -44.63 17.53
C ALA A 180 -17.68 -46.10 17.05
N GLY A 181 -16.63 -46.61 16.40
CA GLY A 181 -16.52 -48.02 16.00
C GLY A 181 -17.47 -48.48 14.89
N SER A 182 -18.32 -47.59 14.36
CA SER A 182 -19.22 -47.85 13.23
C SER A 182 -19.17 -46.70 12.21
N PRO A 183 -18.84 -46.96 10.93
CA PRO A 183 -18.82 -45.91 9.91
C PRO A 183 -20.26 -45.55 9.49
N ASN A 184 -20.85 -44.54 10.13
CA ASN A 184 -22.14 -43.99 9.69
C ASN A 184 -21.92 -42.67 8.93
N LEU A 185 -22.17 -42.67 7.62
CA LEU A 185 -21.99 -41.50 6.74
C LEU A 185 -22.81 -40.28 7.20
N ALA A 186 -23.97 -40.49 7.85
CA ALA A 186 -24.80 -39.41 8.39
C ALA A 186 -24.15 -38.71 9.60
N THR A 187 -23.24 -39.37 10.31
CA THR A 187 -22.47 -38.75 11.43
C THR A 187 -21.22 -38.01 10.96
N MET A 188 -20.76 -38.26 9.73
CA MET A 188 -19.57 -37.61 9.14
C MET A 188 -19.89 -36.27 8.46
N ALA A 189 -21.17 -35.99 8.20
CA ALA A 189 -21.63 -34.77 7.55
C ALA A 189 -22.74 -34.05 8.34
N PRO A 190 -22.44 -33.41 9.49
CA PRO A 190 -23.33 -32.40 10.06
C PRO A 190 -23.10 -31.00 9.47
N GLY A 191 -22.09 -30.77 8.62
CA GLY A 191 -21.81 -29.45 8.04
C GLY A 191 -20.56 -29.46 7.18
#